data_AF-A0A2N7DN35-F1
#
_entry.id   AF-A0A2N7DN35-F1
#
_cell.length_a   1.000
_cell.length_b   1.000
_cell.length_c   1.000
_cell.angle_alpha   90.00
_cell.angle_beta   90.00
_cell.angle_gamma   90.00
#
_symmetry.space_group_name_H-M   'P 1'
#
loop_
_entity.id
_entity.type
_entity.pdbx_description
1 polymer ?
#
loop_
_entity_poly.entity_id
_entity_poly.type
_entity_poly.pdbx_seq_one_letter_code
_entity_poly.pdbx_strand_id
1 'polypeptide(L)' 'MEQMDLVLVLIPLLIVLHIMFCYRAINTAAKIDNVKRYLWGTISLFLGPLGYYLYQNLLPLDALDPSD' A
#
# COMPACT_ATOMS: atom_id res chain seq x y z
N MET A 1 25.62 -11.88 -18.59
CA MET A 1 24.54 -11.14 -19.27
C MET A 1 23.23 -11.82 -18.92
N GLU A 2 22.93 -11.92 -17.62
CA GLU A 2 21.72 -12.62 -17.12
C GLU A 2 21.12 -11.84 -15.95
N GLN A 3 21.96 -11.37 -15.03
CA GLN A 3 21.52 -10.60 -13.87
C GLN A 3 21.02 -9.19 -14.22
N MET A 4 21.64 -8.52 -15.20
CA MET A 4 21.22 -7.19 -15.65
C MET A 4 19.85 -7.24 -16.34
N ASP A 5 19.60 -8.28 -17.15
CA ASP A 5 18.31 -8.49 -17.82
C ASP A 5 17.20 -8.82 -16.81
N LEU A 6 17.51 -9.60 -15.78
CA LEU A 6 16.59 -9.87 -14.68
C LEU A 6 16.22 -8.59 -13.91
N VAL A 7 17.21 -7.75 -13.57
CA VAL A 7 16.97 -6.49 -12.86
C VAL A 7 16.14 -5.52 -13.71
N LEU A 8 16.39 -5.47 -15.02
CA LEU A 8 15.61 -4.66 -15.96
C LEU A 8 14.14 -5.08 -16.06
N VAL A 9 13.81 -6.35 -15.79
CA VAL A 9 12.43 -6.86 -15.73
C VAL A 9 11.80 -6.68 -14.34
N LEU A 10 12.60 -6.82 -13.28
CA LEU A 10 12.12 -6.69 -11.90
C LEU A 10 11.73 -5.25 -11.53
N ILE A 11 12.46 -4.24 -12.03
CA ILE A 11 12.16 -2.83 -11.78
C ILE A 11 10.75 -2.42 -12.25
N PRO A 12 10.34 -2.65 -13.52
CA PRO A 12 9.00 -2.28 -13.97
C PRO A 12 7.91 -3.10 -13.27
N LEU A 13 8.15 -4.37 -12.97
CA LEU A 13 7.22 -5.18 -12.16
C LEU A 13 7.02 -4.58 -10.77
N LEU A 14 8.11 -4.12 -10.14
CA LEU A 14 8.05 -3.44 -8.85
C LEU A 14 7.25 -2.13 -8.97
N ILE A 15 7.45 -1.34 -10.01
CA ILE A 15 6.67 -0.10 -10.23
C ILE A 15 5.18 -0.41 -10.40
N VAL A 16 4.81 -1.42 -11.18
CA VAL A 16 3.40 -1.84 -11.35
C VAL A 16 2.80 -2.27 -10.01
N LEU A 17 3.55 -3.03 -9.21
CA LEU A 17 3.14 -3.44 -7.87
C LEU A 17 2.82 -2.23 -6.97
N HIS A 18 3.68 -1.21 -6.99
CA HIS A 18 3.49 0.04 -6.25
C HIS A 18 2.26 0.81 -6.72
N ILE A 19 2.05 0.91 -8.03
CA ILE A 19 0.86 1.54 -8.61
C ILE A 19 -0.41 0.81 -8.16
N MET A 20 -0.42 -0.53 -8.17
CA MET A 20 -1.56 -1.33 -7.72
C MET A 20 -1.89 -1.09 -6.24
N PHE A 21 -0.87 -1.00 -5.38
CA PHE A 21 -1.08 -0.68 -3.97
C PHE A 21 -1.64 0.73 -3.76
N CYS A 22 -1.09 1.73 -4.42
CA CYS A 22 -1.61 3.11 -4.38
C CYS A 22 -3.04 3.20 -4.93
N TYR A 23 -3.32 2.53 -6.05
CA TYR A 23 -4.65 2.48 -6.66
C TYR A 23 -5.69 1.90 -5.68
N ARG A 24 -5.36 0.79 -5.02
CA ARG A 24 -6.25 0.17 -4.04
C ARG A 24 -6.46 1.05 -2.80
N ALA A 25 -5.43 1.80 -2.37
CA ALA A 25 -5.55 2.74 -1.26
C ALA A 25 -6.47 3.91 -1.58
N ILE A 26 -6.42 4.43 -2.80
CA ILE A 26 -7.23 5.57 -3.24
C ILE A 26 -8.68 5.14 -3.56
N ASN A 27 -8.84 4.00 -4.24
CA ASN A 27 -10.13 3.56 -4.77
C ASN A 27 -10.94 2.71 -3.78
N THR A 28 -10.46 2.55 -2.54
CA THR A 28 -11.25 1.88 -1.51
C THR A 28 -12.49 2.71 -1.16
N ALA A 29 -13.65 2.06 -1.12
CA ALA A 29 -14.91 2.66 -0.70
C ALA A 29 -15.03 2.81 0.84
N ALA A 30 -13.99 2.43 1.58
CA ALA A 30 -13.96 2.58 3.02
C ALA A 30 -13.94 4.07 3.42
N LYS A 31 -14.76 4.45 4.42
CA LYS A 31 -14.79 5.78 5.04
C LYS A 31 -13.49 6.02 5.85
N ILE A 32 -12.39 6.15 5.13
CA ILE A 32 -11.07 6.40 5.68
C ILE A 32 -10.73 7.85 5.35
N ASP A 33 -10.33 8.60 6.36
CA ASP A 33 -9.86 9.97 6.21
C ASP A 33 -8.70 10.08 5.21
N ASN A 34 -8.63 11.19 4.48
CA ASN A 34 -7.64 11.42 3.42
C ASN A 34 -6.20 11.33 3.92
N VAL A 35 -5.94 11.75 5.17
CA VAL A 35 -4.63 11.63 5.81
C VAL A 35 -4.24 10.16 5.99
N LYS A 36 -5.17 9.35 6.50
CA LYS A 36 -4.97 7.90 6.69
C LYS A 36 -4.80 7.16 5.36
N ARG A 37 -5.47 7.59 4.29
CA ARG A 37 -5.27 7.07 2.93
C ARG A 37 -3.86 7.37 2.41
N TYR A 38 -3.35 8.58 2.65
CA TYR A 38 -2.01 8.98 2.24
C TYR A 38 -0.93 8.23 3.03
N LEU A 39 -1.13 8.06 4.34
CA LEU A 39 -0.26 7.26 5.19
C LEU A 39 -0.24 5.79 4.75
N TRP A 40 -1.41 5.22 4.45
CA TRP A 40 -1.53 3.84 3.95
C TRP A 40 -0.77 3.64 2.64
N GLY A 41 -0.93 4.56 1.69
CA GLY A 41 -0.19 4.53 0.43
C GLY A 41 1.32 4.64 0.64
N THR A 42 1.77 5.56 1.49
CA THR A 42 3.20 5.80 1.77
C THR A 42 3.85 4.60 2.46
N ILE A 43 3.16 4.00 3.45
CA ILE A 43 3.61 2.79 4.16
C ILE A 43 3.65 1.59 3.21
N SER A 44 2.65 1.45 2.34
CA SER A 44 2.64 0.40 1.30
C SER A 44 3.75 0.61 0.27
N LEU A 45 4.19 1.85 0.06
CA LEU A 45 5.29 2.17 -0.85
C LEU A 45 6.66 1.78 -0.26
N PHE A 46 6.87 2.04 1.04
CA PHE A 46 8.15 1.77 1.70
C PHE A 46 8.33 0.33 2.16
N LEU A 47 7.25 -0.28 2.69
CA LEU A 47 7.25 -1.63 3.25
C LEU A 47 6.63 -2.66 2.30
N GLY A 48 6.23 -2.23 1.10
CA GLY A 48 5.65 -3.09 0.07
C GLY A 48 4.35 -3.77 0.54
N PRO A 49 4.16 -5.06 0.19
CA PRO A 49 2.98 -5.83 0.60
C PRO A 49 2.81 -5.90 2.12
N LEU A 50 3.92 -5.94 2.87
CA LEU A 50 3.91 -6.06 4.32
C LEU A 50 3.30 -4.81 4.98
N GLY A 51 3.70 -3.63 4.52
CA GLY A 51 3.10 -2.36 4.94
C GLY A 51 1.63 -2.26 4.58
N TYR A 52 1.27 -2.72 3.38
CA TYR A 52 -0.11 -2.76 2.91
C TYR A 52 -1.02 -3.58 3.82
N TYR A 53 -0.62 -4.82 4.16
CA TYR A 53 -1.43 -5.71 5.01
C TYR A 53 -1.41 -5.33 6.49
N LEU A 54 -0.31 -4.76 6.99
CA LEU A 54 -0.26 -4.21 8.35
C LEU A 54 -1.28 -3.10 8.51
N TYR A 55 -1.25 -2.12 7.61
CA TYR A 55 -2.17 -0.99 7.68
C TYR A 55 -3.61 -1.40 7.37
N GLN A 56 -3.82 -2.38 6.46
CA GLN A 56 -5.15 -2.95 6.21
C GLN A 56 -5.74 -3.63 7.45
N ASN A 57 -4.95 -4.28 8.30
CA ASN A 57 -5.42 -4.86 9.55
C ASN A 57 -5.58 -3.82 10.67
N LEU A 58 -4.84 -2.72 10.62
CA LEU A 58 -4.99 -1.59 11.56
C LEU A 58 -6.21 -0.71 11.25
N LEU A 59 -6.62 -0.61 9.97
CA LEU A 59 -7.82 0.12 9.55
C LEU A 59 -9.14 -0.32 10.22
N PRO A 60 -9.45 -1.62 10.38
CA PRO A 60 -10.61 -2.06 11.15
C PRO A 60 -10.46 -1.90 12.68
N LEU A 61 -9.22 -1.78 13.21
CA LEU A 61 -8.99 -1.48 14.62
C LEU A 61 -9.32 -0.01 14.94
N ASP A 62 -9.03 0.91 14.04
CA ASP A 62 -9.42 2.33 14.17
C ASP A 62 -10.94 2.53 14.15
N ALA A 63 -11.71 1.64 13.52
CA ALA A 63 -13.18 1.69 13.50
C ALA A 63 -13.82 1.09 14.77
N LEU A 64 -13.02 0.44 15.61
CA LEU A 64 -13.43 -0.16 16.88
C LEU A 64 -13.07 0.72 18.08
N ASP A 65 -12.39 1.86 17.88
CA ASP A 65 -12.10 2.79 18.96
C ASP A 65 -13.40 3.52 19.36
N PRO A 66 -13.97 3.26 20.56
CA PRO A 66 -15.27 3.76 20.96
C PRO A 66 -15.22 5.18 21.56
N SER A 67 -14.19 5.97 21.24
CA SER A 67 -13.95 7.29 21.84
C SER A 67 -14.47 8.51 21.07
N ASP A 68 -15.34 8.33 20.07
CA ASP A 68 -16.12 9.41 19.43
C ASP A 68 -17.63 9.26 19.68
#